data_AF-A0A7X6MLR2-F1
#
_entry.id   AF-A0A7X6MLR2-F1
#
_cell.length_a   1.000
_cell.length_b   1.000
_cell.length_c   1.000
_cell.angle_alpha   90.00
_cell.angle_beta   90.00
_cell.angle_gamma   90.00
#
_symmetry.space_group_name_H-M   'P 1'
#
loop_
_entity.id
_entity.type
_entity.pdbx_description
1 polymer ?
#
loop_
_entity_poly.entity_id
_entity_poly.type
_entity_poly.pdbx_seq_one_letter_code
_entity_poly.pdbx_strand_id
1 'polypeptide(L)'
;MVRIHTVVAGETLSALALRFYGDAELYRLIAAASAIPNPDAVNVGQKLVFPDYARYTVAPGETLSAVASRFYGHAELSRLIAAANGIAEGAGLSPGQRLIVPELKRYTVAPGDTLSALASRFYGDASFYPPIAGVNGIPDPGHITPGQALVIFSGRSDGFGLRIVDRNENDPRLWYYRFQTAAIGWNPGVNVLLPDDYHTSGRTYPVLYMFHGGADDFRQFDFLGIRDWTAGKPIIVVMPDGGHAGWYSNPVTSFVGPRNWETFHIAQLLPWIEANFRTYAEYDGRAVGGFSMGGFGALKYTAKYYGHFASVSAHSGPASLRRDFGLVVHWANITSAVLDLGGGTVYGAPFWDQARVSADNPVERIESYRNKRIFLVAGTSPDPLNWFDSVNETQVLAGQREFRDLLGRAGIPFEAHEVPGGHVFRPDMFLRDLDGIIARLRPANIVNTDL
;
A
#
# COMPACT_ATOMS: atom_id res chain seq x y z
N MET A 1 -0.54 7.09 11.45
CA MET A 1 -0.27 8.14 12.46
C MET A 1 1.12 8.72 12.19
N VAL A 2 1.49 9.83 12.81
CA VAL A 2 2.87 10.34 12.74
C VAL A 2 3.67 9.74 13.91
N ARG A 3 5.00 9.64 13.80
CA ARG A 3 5.80 9.26 14.97
C ARG A 3 5.75 10.41 15.97
N ILE A 4 5.51 10.08 17.23
CA ILE A 4 5.41 11.03 18.33
C ILE A 4 6.36 10.69 19.46
N HIS A 5 6.79 11.70 20.22
CA HIS A 5 7.66 11.53 21.39
C HIS A 5 7.29 12.54 22.47
N THR A 6 7.44 12.15 23.73
CA THR A 6 7.38 13.08 24.86
C THR A 6 8.79 13.23 25.41
N VAL A 7 9.34 14.45 25.38
CA VAL A 7 10.72 14.74 25.78
C VAL A 7 10.98 14.26 27.20
N VAL A 8 12.08 13.55 27.40
CA VAL A 8 12.61 13.18 28.72
C VAL A 8 13.88 13.95 29.03
N ALA A 9 14.32 13.89 30.30
CA ALA A 9 15.47 14.66 30.76
C ALA A 9 16.74 14.33 29.97
N GLY A 10 17.45 15.37 29.52
CA GLY A 10 18.73 15.26 28.81
C GLY A 10 18.62 15.09 27.28
N GLU A 11 17.43 15.06 26.70
CA GLU A 11 17.26 14.98 25.25
C GLU A 11 17.38 16.33 24.56
N THR A 12 17.95 16.32 23.34
CA THR A 12 17.99 17.46 22.41
C THR A 12 17.32 17.08 21.10
N LEU A 13 16.82 18.06 20.35
CA LEU A 13 16.20 17.77 19.05
C LEU A 13 17.18 17.13 18.05
N SER A 14 18.46 17.52 18.04
CA SER A 14 19.46 16.92 17.16
C SER A 14 19.76 15.46 17.50
N ALA A 15 19.83 15.11 18.79
CA ALA A 15 20.00 13.71 19.21
C ALA A 15 18.78 12.86 18.84
N LEU A 16 17.57 13.42 19.00
CA LEU A 16 16.33 12.77 18.59
C LEU A 16 16.22 12.64 17.07
N ALA A 17 16.63 13.65 16.30
CA ALA A 17 16.68 13.61 14.84
C ALA A 17 17.65 12.52 14.36
N LEU A 18 18.85 12.45 14.93
CA LEU A 18 19.80 11.37 14.64
C LEU A 18 19.21 9.99 14.96
N ARG A 19 18.56 9.84 16.12
CA ARG A 19 17.93 8.58 16.53
C ARG A 19 16.80 8.15 15.60
N PHE A 20 15.95 9.07 15.17
CA PHE A 20 14.70 8.74 14.49
C PHE A 20 14.76 8.86 12.97
N TYR A 21 15.64 9.69 12.44
CA TYR A 21 15.85 9.88 11.00
C TYR A 21 17.24 9.44 10.51
N GLY A 22 18.18 9.15 11.42
CA GLY A 22 19.57 8.87 11.04
C GLY A 22 20.37 10.12 10.64
N ASP A 23 19.81 11.32 10.83
CA ASP A 23 20.41 12.59 10.42
C ASP A 23 20.07 13.67 11.45
N ALA A 24 21.11 14.20 12.11
CA ALA A 24 20.98 15.19 13.17
C ALA A 24 20.48 16.56 12.65
N GLU A 25 20.68 16.87 11.37
CA GLU A 25 20.27 18.14 10.75
C GLU A 25 18.76 18.26 10.58
N LEU A 26 18.04 17.13 10.66
CA LEU A 26 16.57 17.10 10.60
C LEU A 26 15.89 17.55 11.90
N TYR A 27 16.64 18.08 12.87
CA TYR A 27 16.06 18.67 14.07
C TYR A 27 15.12 19.84 13.76
N ARG A 28 15.38 20.60 12.69
CA ARG A 28 14.53 21.70 12.22
C ARG A 28 13.17 21.23 11.73
N LEU A 29 13.12 20.04 11.12
CA LEU A 29 11.87 19.40 10.73
C LEU A 29 11.01 19.09 11.96
N ILE A 30 11.62 18.54 13.02
CA ILE A 30 10.93 18.26 14.29
C ILE A 30 10.42 19.56 14.91
N ALA A 31 11.27 20.60 14.96
CA ALA A 31 10.91 21.90 15.52
C ALA A 31 9.73 22.53 14.76
N ALA A 32 9.78 22.55 13.42
CA ALA A 32 8.72 23.06 12.57
C ALA A 32 7.40 22.30 12.78
N ALA A 33 7.45 20.97 12.83
CA ALA A 33 6.26 20.13 12.99
C ALA A 33 5.66 20.13 14.39
N SER A 34 6.49 20.42 15.40
CA SER A 34 6.11 20.48 16.81
C SER A 34 5.82 21.90 17.29
N ALA A 35 5.83 22.88 16.37
CA ALA A 35 5.68 24.31 16.65
C ALA A 35 6.62 24.82 17.76
N ILE A 36 7.91 24.47 17.67
CA ILE A 36 8.95 24.85 18.63
C ILE A 36 9.70 26.08 18.11
N PRO A 37 9.56 27.26 18.73
CA PRO A 37 10.21 28.48 18.25
C PRO A 37 11.73 28.44 18.42
N ASN A 38 12.21 27.89 19.55
CA ASN A 38 13.63 27.75 19.84
C ASN A 38 14.01 26.26 19.91
N PRO A 39 14.64 25.70 18.85
CA PRO A 39 15.00 24.28 18.81
C PRO A 39 16.06 23.88 19.84
N ASP A 40 16.81 24.83 20.39
CA ASP A 40 17.82 24.59 21.43
C ASP A 40 17.23 24.51 22.84
N ALA A 41 15.94 24.84 23.00
CA ALA A 41 15.24 24.85 24.27
C ALA A 41 14.02 23.93 24.25
N VAL A 42 14.25 22.64 24.54
CA VAL A 42 13.17 21.65 24.74
C VAL A 42 13.01 21.31 26.22
N ASN A 43 11.76 21.22 26.66
CA ASN A 43 11.41 20.94 28.05
C ASN A 43 10.93 19.51 28.24
N VAL A 44 11.23 18.92 29.40
CA VAL A 44 10.67 17.61 29.79
C VAL A 44 9.15 17.66 29.73
N GLY A 45 8.53 16.63 29.14
CA GLY A 45 7.09 16.56 28.91
C GLY A 45 6.60 17.21 27.61
N GLN A 46 7.46 17.92 26.89
CA GLN A 46 7.09 18.55 25.62
C GLN A 46 6.77 17.50 24.56
N LYS A 47 5.70 17.76 23.80
CA LYS A 47 5.13 16.85 22.80
C LYS A 47 5.75 17.13 21.43
N LEU A 48 6.43 16.14 20.87
CA LEU A 48 7.15 16.23 19.61
C LEU A 48 6.52 15.37 18.52
N VAL A 49 6.39 15.94 17.33
CA VAL A 49 5.92 15.30 16.11
C VAL A 49 7.11 15.10 15.16
N PHE A 50 7.26 13.88 14.65
CA PHE A 50 8.30 13.48 13.71
C PHE A 50 7.64 13.12 12.38
N PRO A 51 7.38 14.12 11.51
CA PRO A 51 6.79 13.87 10.20
C PRO A 51 7.75 13.11 9.29
N ASP A 52 7.22 12.46 8.27
CA ASP A 52 8.03 12.07 7.13
C ASP A 52 8.32 13.31 6.26
N TYR A 53 9.22 13.16 5.29
CA TYR A 53 9.62 14.26 4.43
C TYR A 53 10.10 13.74 3.07
N ALA A 54 10.02 14.60 2.06
CA ALA A 54 10.67 14.42 0.77
C ALA A 54 11.95 15.25 0.72
N ARG A 55 12.96 14.74 0.00
CA ARG A 55 14.14 15.53 -0.39
C ARG A 55 13.92 16.05 -1.79
N TYR A 56 13.92 17.37 -1.94
CA TYR A 56 13.67 18.05 -3.21
C TYR A 56 14.90 18.85 -3.65
N THR A 57 15.27 18.77 -4.92
CA THR A 57 16.37 19.57 -5.48
C THR A 57 15.78 20.74 -6.26
N VAL A 58 16.10 21.96 -5.83
CA VAL A 58 15.55 23.21 -6.39
C VAL A 58 15.91 23.35 -7.87
N ALA A 59 14.89 23.57 -8.69
CA ALA A 59 15.07 23.86 -10.11
C ALA A 59 15.50 25.32 -10.35
N PRO A 60 16.16 25.64 -11.49
CA PRO A 60 16.52 27.01 -11.82
C PRO A 60 15.32 27.97 -11.80
N GLY A 61 15.45 29.08 -11.04
CA GLY A 61 14.42 30.12 -10.94
C GLY A 61 13.23 29.78 -10.03
N GLU A 62 13.25 28.65 -9.34
CA GLU A 62 12.14 28.22 -8.49
C GLU A 62 12.12 28.95 -7.13
N THR A 63 10.92 29.26 -6.64
CA THR A 63 10.70 29.92 -5.34
C THR A 63 10.11 28.94 -4.34
N LEU A 64 10.26 29.22 -3.04
CA LEU A 64 9.61 28.40 -2.00
C LEU A 64 8.09 28.31 -2.19
N SER A 65 7.45 29.39 -2.62
CA SER A 65 6.01 29.41 -2.93
C SER A 65 5.66 28.50 -4.09
N ALA A 66 6.49 28.46 -5.15
CA ALA A 66 6.29 27.53 -6.26
C ALA A 66 6.46 26.07 -5.82
N VAL A 67 7.45 25.77 -4.97
CA VAL A 67 7.61 24.44 -4.36
C VAL A 67 6.39 24.09 -3.49
N ALA A 68 5.93 25.01 -2.64
CA ALA A 68 4.77 24.78 -1.78
C ALA A 68 3.48 24.56 -2.59
N SER A 69 3.24 25.36 -3.64
CA SER A 69 2.12 25.15 -4.57
C SER A 69 2.18 23.77 -5.22
N ARG A 70 3.38 23.31 -5.60
CA ARG A 70 3.56 22.00 -6.21
C ARG A 70 3.23 20.86 -5.25
N PHE A 71 3.79 20.89 -4.04
CA PHE A 71 3.68 19.79 -3.10
C PHE A 71 2.39 19.79 -2.30
N TYR A 72 1.87 20.98 -2.02
CA TYR A 72 0.74 21.15 -1.11
C TYR A 72 -0.49 21.75 -1.79
N GLY A 73 -0.40 22.21 -3.05
CA GLY A 73 -1.47 22.94 -3.73
C GLY A 73 -1.59 24.42 -3.30
N HIS A 74 -0.74 24.87 -2.37
CA HIS A 74 -0.93 26.10 -1.61
C HIS A 74 0.40 26.84 -1.39
N ALA A 75 0.53 28.02 -2.00
CA ALA A 75 1.76 28.82 -1.97
C ALA A 75 2.12 29.31 -0.57
N GLU A 76 1.10 29.63 0.24
CA GLU A 76 1.22 30.14 1.61
C GLU A 76 1.84 29.13 2.59
N LEU A 77 1.85 27.84 2.22
CA LEU A 77 2.49 26.80 3.01
C LEU A 77 4.02 26.77 2.83
N SER A 78 4.59 27.67 2.02
CA SER A 78 6.04 27.86 1.89
C SER A 78 6.74 28.12 3.22
N ARG A 79 6.05 28.73 4.19
CA ARG A 79 6.56 28.95 5.56
C ARG A 79 6.97 27.65 6.25
N LEU A 80 6.31 26.54 5.96
CA LEU A 80 6.59 25.24 6.58
C LEU A 80 7.85 24.61 6.00
N ILE A 81 8.05 24.73 4.68
CA ILE A 81 9.29 24.33 4.02
C ILE A 81 10.44 25.21 4.50
N ALA A 82 10.22 26.53 4.58
CA ALA A 82 11.21 27.47 5.08
C ALA A 82 11.68 27.10 6.50
N ALA A 83 10.74 26.88 7.42
CA ALA A 83 11.01 26.49 8.80
C ALA A 83 11.80 25.16 8.89
N ALA A 84 11.38 24.13 8.14
CA ALA A 84 12.05 22.83 8.14
C ALA A 84 13.49 22.87 7.61
N ASN A 85 13.83 23.89 6.81
CA ASN A 85 15.17 24.07 6.23
C ASN A 85 15.98 25.19 6.89
N GLY A 86 15.43 25.91 7.87
CA GLY A 86 16.09 27.07 8.46
C GLY A 86 16.27 28.23 7.48
N ILE A 87 15.40 28.34 6.48
CA ILE A 87 15.41 29.40 5.46
C ILE A 87 14.49 30.53 5.95
N ALA A 88 14.94 31.78 5.81
CA ALA A 88 14.11 32.94 6.12
C ALA A 88 12.95 33.07 5.13
N GLU A 89 11.79 33.53 5.59
CA GLU A 89 10.63 33.75 4.72
C GLU A 89 10.96 34.82 3.65
N GLY A 90 10.72 34.49 2.39
CA GLY A 90 11.06 35.35 1.25
C GLY A 90 12.52 35.26 0.77
N ALA A 91 13.38 34.45 1.40
CA ALA A 91 14.73 34.21 0.88
C ALA A 91 14.68 33.50 -0.49
N GLY A 92 15.58 33.90 -1.39
CA GLY A 92 15.76 33.24 -2.69
C GLY A 92 16.34 31.83 -2.53
N LEU A 93 15.98 30.94 -3.45
CA LEU A 93 16.54 29.59 -3.52
C LEU A 93 17.67 29.53 -4.54
N SER A 94 18.69 28.73 -4.25
CA SER A 94 19.77 28.45 -5.21
C SER A 94 19.44 27.21 -6.04
N PRO A 95 19.66 27.22 -7.37
CA PRO A 95 19.52 26.01 -8.17
C PRO A 95 20.42 24.89 -7.63
N GLY A 96 19.89 23.68 -7.52
CA GLY A 96 20.61 22.53 -6.95
C GLY A 96 20.59 22.46 -5.40
N GLN A 97 20.06 23.48 -4.72
CA GLN A 97 19.84 23.43 -3.27
C GLN A 97 18.90 22.26 -2.93
N ARG A 98 19.25 21.48 -1.91
CA ARG A 98 18.39 20.41 -1.39
C ARG A 98 17.48 20.96 -0.29
N LEU A 99 16.18 20.75 -0.45
CA LEU A 99 15.16 21.09 0.52
C LEU A 99 14.57 19.84 1.14
N ILE A 100 14.30 19.92 2.44
CA ILE A 100 13.41 19.03 3.17
C ILE A 100 11.99 19.58 2.98
N VAL A 101 11.14 18.82 2.32
CA VAL A 101 9.72 19.15 2.15
C VAL A 101 8.92 18.24 3.08
N PRO A 102 8.40 18.75 4.21
CA PRO A 102 7.66 17.92 5.14
C PRO A 102 6.40 17.29 4.52
N GLU A 103 6.09 16.07 4.92
CA GLU A 103 4.81 15.44 4.59
C GLU A 103 3.71 15.96 5.53
N LEU A 104 2.60 16.42 4.95
CA LEU A 104 1.46 16.96 5.69
C LEU A 104 0.15 16.65 4.96
N LYS A 105 -0.95 16.70 5.71
CA LYS A 105 -2.32 16.68 5.21
C LYS A 105 -3.00 18.01 5.50
N ARG A 106 -3.81 18.49 4.55
CA ARG A 106 -4.79 19.54 4.81
C ARG A 106 -6.09 18.88 5.24
N TYR A 107 -6.62 19.30 6.38
CA TYR A 107 -7.84 18.75 6.97
C TYR A 107 -8.88 19.85 7.10
N THR A 108 -10.04 19.67 6.48
CA THR A 108 -11.18 20.56 6.66
C THR A 108 -11.91 20.19 7.95
N VAL A 109 -11.98 21.12 8.90
CA VAL A 109 -12.65 20.91 10.18
C VAL A 109 -14.13 20.57 9.93
N ALA A 110 -14.58 19.45 10.47
CA ALA A 110 -15.98 19.03 10.43
C ALA A 110 -16.74 19.54 11.67
N PRO A 111 -18.08 19.67 11.60
CA PRO A 111 -18.89 19.95 12.77
C PRO A 111 -18.63 18.94 13.91
N GLY A 112 -18.30 19.45 15.09
CA GLY A 112 -18.04 18.64 16.29
C GLY A 112 -16.57 18.22 16.48
N ASP A 113 -15.67 18.56 15.55
CA ASP A 113 -14.25 18.32 15.74
C ASP A 113 -13.68 19.15 16.91
N THR A 114 -12.67 18.58 17.57
CA THR A 114 -11.80 19.28 18.53
C THR A 114 -10.35 18.94 18.23
N LEU A 115 -9.40 19.82 18.58
CA LEU A 115 -7.98 19.52 18.33
C LEU A 115 -7.52 18.24 19.06
N SER A 116 -8.06 17.95 20.24
CA SER A 116 -7.77 16.72 20.97
C SER A 116 -8.31 15.48 20.24
N ALA A 117 -9.51 15.54 19.66
CA ALA A 117 -10.06 14.46 18.85
C ALA A 117 -9.25 14.25 17.56
N LEU A 118 -8.83 15.35 16.92
CA LEU A 118 -7.95 15.29 15.76
C LEU A 118 -6.55 14.75 16.11
N ALA A 119 -5.98 15.12 17.26
CA ALA A 119 -4.72 14.56 17.75
C ALA A 119 -4.84 13.06 18.03
N SER A 120 -5.90 12.60 18.69
CA SER A 120 -6.19 11.17 18.83
C SER A 120 -6.30 10.47 17.48
N ARG A 121 -6.99 11.09 16.50
CA ARG A 121 -7.19 10.52 15.17
C ARG A 121 -5.90 10.41 14.36
N PHE A 122 -5.10 11.48 14.33
CA PHE A 122 -3.94 11.57 13.44
C PHE A 122 -2.64 11.16 14.11
N TYR A 123 -2.51 11.36 15.42
CA TYR A 123 -1.30 11.12 16.20
C TYR A 123 -1.46 9.99 17.23
N GLY A 124 -2.68 9.49 17.46
CA GLY A 124 -2.95 8.38 18.38
C GLY A 124 -3.03 8.77 19.85
N ASP A 125 -2.83 10.05 20.16
CA ASP A 125 -2.79 10.57 21.52
C ASP A 125 -3.36 11.99 21.56
N ALA A 126 -4.47 12.16 22.29
CA ALA A 126 -5.15 13.44 22.47
C ALA A 126 -4.23 14.55 23.02
N SER A 127 -3.22 14.18 23.81
CA SER A 127 -2.27 15.13 24.43
C SER A 127 -1.36 15.82 23.41
N PHE A 128 -1.35 15.38 22.15
CA PHE A 128 -0.60 16.01 21.06
C PHE A 128 -1.41 17.06 20.27
N TYR A 129 -2.49 17.59 20.85
CA TYR A 129 -3.15 18.78 20.29
C TYR A 129 -2.27 20.04 20.24
N PRO A 130 -1.29 20.30 21.14
CA PRO A 130 -0.51 21.55 21.11
C PRO A 130 0.35 21.72 19.83
N PRO A 131 1.05 20.70 19.31
CA PRO A 131 1.67 20.77 17.98
C PRO A 131 0.71 21.17 16.86
N ILE A 132 -0.52 20.63 16.85
CA ILE A 132 -1.54 21.00 15.84
C ILE A 132 -1.91 22.48 16.00
N ALA A 133 -2.20 22.93 17.23
CA ALA A 133 -2.56 24.31 17.49
C ALA A 133 -1.46 25.28 17.04
N GLY A 134 -0.21 25.00 17.41
CA GLY A 134 0.93 25.88 17.12
C GLY A 134 1.25 26.00 15.63
N VAL A 135 1.25 24.90 14.87
CA VAL A 135 1.52 24.91 13.41
C VAL A 135 0.47 25.72 12.66
N ASN A 136 -0.77 25.69 13.15
CA ASN A 136 -1.92 26.36 12.56
C ASN A 136 -2.17 27.76 13.14
N GLY A 137 -1.34 28.22 14.09
CA GLY A 137 -1.49 29.54 14.72
C GLY A 137 -2.81 29.68 15.49
N ILE A 138 -3.30 28.61 16.11
CA ILE A 138 -4.54 28.59 16.90
C ILE A 138 -4.19 28.95 18.36
N PRO A 139 -4.56 30.14 18.85
CA PRO A 139 -4.23 30.58 20.21
C PRO A 139 -5.12 29.92 21.28
N ASP A 140 -6.38 29.63 20.93
CA ASP A 140 -7.32 28.91 21.79
C ASP A 140 -7.65 27.54 21.17
N PRO A 141 -7.06 26.45 21.68
CA PRO A 141 -7.29 25.08 21.20
C PRO A 141 -8.76 24.61 21.27
N GLY A 142 -9.60 25.27 22.08
CA GLY A 142 -11.03 24.97 22.17
C GLY A 142 -11.85 25.54 21.01
N HIS A 143 -11.28 26.46 20.22
CA HIS A 143 -12.01 27.23 19.22
C HIS A 143 -11.46 26.93 17.81
N ILE A 144 -11.98 25.86 17.20
CA ILE A 144 -11.83 25.59 15.75
C ILE A 144 -13.18 25.71 15.06
N THR A 145 -13.20 26.21 13.83
CA THR A 145 -14.45 26.49 13.10
C THR A 145 -14.65 25.46 11.99
N PRO A 146 -15.84 24.85 11.84
CA PRO A 146 -16.14 24.00 10.68
C PRO A 146 -15.84 24.71 9.36
N GLY A 147 -15.19 24.00 8.43
CA GLY A 147 -14.70 24.55 7.16
C GLY A 147 -13.30 25.17 7.23
N GLN A 148 -12.74 25.39 8.43
CA GLN A 148 -11.34 25.81 8.57
C GLN A 148 -10.40 24.71 8.07
N ALA A 149 -9.42 25.06 7.23
CA ALA A 149 -8.38 24.12 6.82
C ALA A 149 -7.24 24.12 7.84
N LEU A 150 -6.90 22.93 8.35
CA LEU A 150 -5.77 22.70 9.25
C LEU A 150 -4.67 21.93 8.53
N VAL A 151 -3.42 22.33 8.77
CA VAL A 151 -2.23 21.55 8.46
C VAL A 151 -1.98 20.55 9.57
N ILE A 152 -1.98 19.27 9.22
CA ILE A 152 -1.62 18.17 10.10
C ILE A 152 -0.39 17.50 9.52
N PHE A 153 0.75 17.60 10.20
CA PHE A 153 1.96 16.91 9.77
C PHE A 153 1.74 15.39 9.80
N SER A 154 2.23 14.70 8.79
CA SER A 154 1.99 13.27 8.62
C SER A 154 3.29 12.48 8.51
N GLY A 155 3.23 11.22 8.90
CA GLY A 155 4.28 10.26 8.66
C GLY A 155 3.65 8.88 8.48
N ARG A 156 4.49 7.92 8.08
CA ARG A 156 4.07 6.53 7.91
C ARG A 156 4.04 5.84 9.26
N SER A 157 2.80 5.58 9.66
CA SER A 157 2.32 5.13 10.96
C SER A 157 2.03 3.65 11.15
N ASP A 158 1.83 3.26 12.40
CA ASP A 158 0.99 2.14 12.78
C ASP A 158 -0.49 2.48 12.48
N GLY A 159 -1.31 1.44 12.41
CA GLY A 159 -2.75 1.57 12.20
C GLY A 159 -3.38 0.29 11.65
N PHE A 160 -4.70 0.19 11.74
CA PHE A 160 -5.47 -0.95 11.19
C PHE A 160 -4.99 -2.33 11.68
N GLY A 161 -4.49 -2.38 12.92
CA GLY A 161 -3.93 -3.60 13.53
C GLY A 161 -2.54 -3.98 13.05
N LEU A 162 -1.85 -3.09 12.32
CA LEU A 162 -0.46 -3.22 11.92
C LEU A 162 0.42 -2.27 12.74
N ARG A 163 1.50 -2.84 13.32
CA ARG A 163 2.58 -2.09 13.95
C ARG A 163 3.85 -2.25 13.13
N ILE A 164 4.45 -1.17 12.65
CA ILE A 164 5.73 -1.21 11.94
C ILE A 164 6.81 -1.64 12.93
N VAL A 165 7.50 -2.73 12.63
CA VAL A 165 8.62 -3.25 13.44
C VAL A 165 9.96 -3.20 12.73
N ASP A 166 9.94 -3.07 11.40
CA ASP A 166 11.12 -2.83 10.58
C ASP A 166 10.71 -2.11 9.29
N ARG A 167 11.59 -1.27 8.73
CA ARG A 167 11.36 -0.58 7.46
C ARG A 167 12.68 -0.08 6.85
N ASN A 168 12.71 0.06 5.54
CA ASN A 168 13.76 0.79 4.83
C ASN A 168 13.14 1.61 3.71
N GLU A 169 13.48 2.90 3.70
CA GLU A 169 12.94 3.93 2.81
C GLU A 169 14.09 4.68 2.11
N ASN A 170 15.30 4.08 2.07
CA ASN A 170 16.51 4.71 1.53
C ASN A 170 16.57 4.69 0.00
N ASP A 171 15.97 3.68 -0.64
CA ASP A 171 15.82 3.65 -2.09
C ASP A 171 14.79 4.72 -2.51
N PRO A 172 15.01 5.48 -3.60
CA PRO A 172 14.07 6.52 -4.00
C PRO A 172 12.68 5.98 -4.38
N ARG A 173 12.56 4.72 -4.78
CA ARG A 173 11.30 4.13 -5.25
C ARG A 173 10.86 2.91 -4.46
N LEU A 174 11.73 1.94 -4.19
CA LEU A 174 11.33 0.70 -3.52
C LEU A 174 11.53 0.78 -2.02
N TRP A 175 10.43 0.89 -1.29
CA TRP A 175 10.44 0.88 0.16
C TRP A 175 9.93 -0.46 0.68
N TYR A 176 10.43 -0.90 1.83
CA TYR A 176 9.89 -2.09 2.50
C TYR A 176 9.44 -1.79 3.92
N TYR A 177 8.47 -2.57 4.37
CA TYR A 177 7.95 -2.58 5.73
C TYR A 177 7.82 -4.02 6.23
N ARG A 178 8.00 -4.21 7.53
CA ARG A 178 7.53 -5.39 8.25
C ARG A 178 6.59 -4.99 9.34
N PHE A 179 5.53 -5.76 9.51
CA PHE A 179 4.47 -5.46 10.46
C PHE A 179 4.32 -6.55 11.50
N GLN A 180 4.24 -6.18 12.77
CA GLN A 180 3.60 -7.06 13.74
C GLN A 180 2.08 -6.90 13.64
N THR A 181 1.36 -8.02 13.66
CA THR A 181 -0.11 -8.07 13.59
C THR A 181 -0.62 -9.32 14.32
N ALA A 182 -1.87 -9.30 14.78
CA ALA A 182 -2.54 -10.48 15.31
C ALA A 182 -2.99 -11.47 14.22
N ALA A 183 -3.02 -11.05 12.94
CA ALA A 183 -3.48 -11.88 11.83
C ALA A 183 -2.47 -12.97 11.43
N ILE A 184 -1.17 -12.70 11.61
CA ILE A 184 -0.07 -13.56 11.18
C ILE A 184 0.86 -13.79 12.37
N GLY A 185 1.28 -15.03 12.60
CA GLY A 185 2.15 -15.42 13.73
C GLY A 185 3.62 -14.97 13.62
N TRP A 186 3.98 -14.20 12.60
CA TRP A 186 5.29 -13.57 12.41
C TRP A 186 5.11 -12.15 11.84
N ASN A 187 6.21 -11.48 11.50
CA ASN A 187 6.17 -10.13 10.93
C ASN A 187 6.16 -10.16 9.39
N PRO A 188 4.98 -10.22 8.71
CA PRO A 188 4.90 -10.22 7.24
C PRO A 188 5.57 -8.99 6.64
N GLY A 189 6.20 -9.18 5.48
CA GLY A 189 6.85 -8.13 4.71
C GLY A 189 5.94 -7.53 3.65
N VAL A 190 6.14 -6.26 3.33
CA VAL A 190 5.46 -5.57 2.22
C VAL A 190 6.46 -4.66 1.54
N ASN A 191 6.61 -4.83 0.22
CA ASN A 191 7.29 -3.87 -0.62
C ASN A 191 6.28 -2.85 -1.18
N VAL A 192 6.64 -1.58 -1.19
CA VAL A 192 5.88 -0.49 -1.81
C VAL A 192 6.81 0.21 -2.80
N LEU A 193 6.51 0.06 -4.07
CA LEU A 193 7.26 0.68 -5.17
C LEU A 193 6.55 1.96 -5.62
N LEU A 194 7.24 3.08 -5.48
CA LEU A 194 6.74 4.41 -5.78
C LEU A 194 7.04 4.81 -7.24
N PRO A 195 6.17 5.64 -7.85
CA PRO A 195 6.46 6.36 -9.09
C PRO A 195 7.73 7.21 -8.97
N ASP A 196 8.46 7.41 -10.08
CA ASP A 196 9.69 8.22 -10.08
C ASP A 196 9.45 9.66 -9.60
N ASP A 197 8.27 10.21 -9.86
CA ASP A 197 7.90 11.57 -9.49
C ASP A 197 7.19 11.67 -8.13
N TYR A 198 7.04 10.57 -7.38
CA TYR A 198 6.30 10.54 -6.11
C TYR A 198 6.78 11.62 -5.14
N HIS A 199 8.09 11.76 -4.97
CA HIS A 199 8.72 12.72 -4.05
C HIS A 199 8.82 14.15 -4.59
N THR A 200 8.32 14.41 -5.80
CA THR A 200 8.50 15.71 -6.47
C THR A 200 7.23 16.32 -7.04
N SER A 201 6.18 15.54 -7.30
CA SER A 201 5.01 16.03 -8.05
C SER A 201 3.81 16.43 -7.20
N GLY A 202 3.74 16.03 -5.93
CA GLY A 202 2.58 16.26 -5.05
C GLY A 202 1.31 15.49 -5.46
N ARG A 203 1.37 14.63 -6.48
CA ARG A 203 0.21 13.89 -7.00
C ARG A 203 -0.28 12.80 -6.03
N THR A 204 -1.55 12.47 -6.18
CA THR A 204 -2.19 11.24 -5.70
C THR A 204 -2.20 10.23 -6.83
N TYR A 205 -1.92 8.96 -6.53
CA TYR A 205 -1.69 7.91 -7.53
C TYR A 205 -2.69 6.74 -7.42
N PRO A 206 -2.98 6.05 -8.53
CA PRO A 206 -3.58 4.72 -8.47
C PRO A 206 -2.61 3.69 -7.88
N VAL A 207 -3.16 2.56 -7.40
CA VAL A 207 -2.40 1.48 -6.76
C VAL A 207 -2.65 0.14 -7.45
N LEU A 208 -1.58 -0.60 -7.73
CA LEU A 208 -1.61 -2.02 -8.10
C LEU A 208 -1.13 -2.86 -6.91
N TYR A 209 -1.99 -3.73 -6.37
CA TYR A 209 -1.58 -4.77 -5.44
C TYR A 209 -1.13 -6.00 -6.22
N MET A 210 0.14 -6.38 -6.12
CA MET A 210 0.75 -7.46 -6.90
C MET A 210 1.14 -8.64 -6.00
N PHE A 211 0.46 -9.77 -6.19
CA PHE A 211 0.52 -10.95 -5.34
C PHE A 211 1.45 -12.03 -5.89
N HIS A 212 2.36 -12.50 -5.05
CA HIS A 212 3.38 -13.47 -5.42
C HIS A 212 2.85 -14.91 -5.55
N GLY A 213 3.66 -15.76 -6.19
CA GLY A 213 3.40 -17.19 -6.32
C GLY A 213 3.64 -17.98 -5.04
N GLY A 214 3.27 -19.27 -5.03
CA GLY A 214 3.61 -20.16 -3.91
C GLY A 214 5.13 -20.31 -3.75
N ALA A 215 5.58 -20.53 -2.51
CA ALA A 215 6.96 -20.64 -2.06
C ALA A 215 7.84 -19.39 -2.21
N ASP A 216 7.29 -18.31 -2.78
CA ASP A 216 7.91 -16.98 -2.87
C ASP A 216 7.45 -16.05 -1.73
N ASP A 217 7.87 -14.79 -1.77
CA ASP A 217 7.43 -13.74 -0.84
C ASP A 217 7.30 -12.35 -1.50
N PHE A 218 7.10 -11.32 -0.67
CA PHE A 218 6.98 -9.90 -1.06
C PHE A 218 8.11 -9.35 -1.95
N ARG A 219 9.24 -10.07 -2.10
CA ARG A 219 10.39 -9.70 -2.93
C ARG A 219 10.36 -10.31 -4.34
N GLN A 220 9.47 -11.26 -4.63
CA GLN A 220 9.46 -12.00 -5.90
C GLN A 220 9.55 -11.07 -7.12
N PHE A 221 8.64 -10.10 -7.23
CA PHE A 221 8.58 -9.21 -8.38
C PHE A 221 9.74 -8.21 -8.43
N ASP A 222 10.34 -7.87 -7.27
CA ASP A 222 11.55 -7.07 -7.24
C ASP A 222 12.70 -7.80 -7.94
N PHE A 223 12.91 -9.06 -7.58
CA PHE A 223 13.93 -9.91 -8.22
C PHE A 223 13.66 -10.19 -9.69
N LEU A 224 12.39 -10.16 -10.12
CA LEU A 224 12.02 -10.30 -11.53
C LEU A 224 12.22 -9.01 -12.34
N GLY A 225 12.46 -7.86 -11.72
CA GLY A 225 12.74 -6.60 -12.42
C GLY A 225 11.55 -5.64 -12.53
N ILE A 226 10.55 -5.73 -11.64
CA ILE A 226 9.36 -4.86 -11.70
C ILE A 226 9.68 -3.35 -11.59
N ARG A 227 10.84 -2.98 -11.01
CA ARG A 227 11.31 -1.60 -10.95
C ARG A 227 11.47 -0.97 -12.33
N ASP A 228 12.05 -1.73 -13.26
CA ASP A 228 12.30 -1.30 -14.64
C ASP A 228 10.99 -1.25 -15.43
N TRP A 229 10.12 -2.24 -15.26
CA TRP A 229 8.83 -2.31 -15.97
C TRP A 229 7.87 -1.17 -15.59
N THR A 230 7.99 -0.68 -14.36
CA THR A 230 7.16 0.41 -13.82
C THR A 230 7.86 1.78 -13.88
N ALA A 231 9.08 1.86 -14.42
CA ALA A 231 9.78 3.13 -14.60
C ALA A 231 8.99 4.07 -15.53
N GLY A 232 8.86 5.33 -15.11
CA GLY A 232 8.07 6.37 -15.77
C GLY A 232 6.57 6.18 -15.67
N LYS A 233 6.07 5.15 -14.97
CA LYS A 233 4.63 4.88 -14.86
C LYS A 233 4.04 5.53 -13.60
N PRO A 234 2.94 6.29 -13.70
CA PRO A 234 2.35 7.01 -12.57
C PRO A 234 1.45 6.09 -11.73
N ILE A 235 2.02 5.03 -11.16
CA ILE A 235 1.31 4.03 -10.36
C ILE A 235 2.17 3.57 -9.18
N ILE A 236 1.55 3.41 -8.01
CA ILE A 236 2.19 2.75 -6.86
C ILE A 236 1.96 1.25 -6.98
N VAL A 237 2.99 0.44 -6.76
CA VAL A 237 2.86 -1.03 -6.72
C VAL A 237 3.11 -1.54 -5.31
N VAL A 238 2.13 -2.23 -4.72
CA VAL A 238 2.21 -2.83 -3.40
C VAL A 238 2.36 -4.34 -3.55
N MET A 239 3.45 -4.90 -3.03
CA MET A 239 3.77 -6.32 -3.11
C MET A 239 3.82 -6.89 -1.70
N PRO A 240 2.71 -7.44 -1.17
CA PRO A 240 2.68 -8.03 0.16
C PRO A 240 3.06 -9.51 0.16
N ASP A 241 3.61 -9.94 1.30
CA ASP A 241 3.75 -11.35 1.67
C ASP A 241 2.36 -12.00 1.82
N GLY A 242 2.20 -13.22 1.32
CA GLY A 242 1.00 -14.04 1.35
C GLY A 242 1.26 -15.45 1.87
N GLY A 243 2.43 -15.69 2.49
CA GLY A 243 2.89 -17.00 2.99
C GLY A 243 3.39 -17.91 1.88
N HIS A 244 4.15 -18.96 2.24
CA HIS A 244 4.68 -19.90 1.24
C HIS A 244 3.56 -20.66 0.54
N ALA A 245 2.46 -20.92 1.23
CA ALA A 245 1.26 -21.51 0.67
C ALA A 245 0.03 -20.96 1.42
N GLY A 246 -0.07 -19.64 1.57
CA GLY A 246 -1.18 -19.03 2.30
C GLY A 246 -2.46 -18.90 1.47
N TRP A 247 -2.36 -19.08 0.15
CA TRP A 247 -3.49 -19.01 -0.79
C TRP A 247 -4.35 -17.75 -0.66
N TYR A 248 -3.76 -16.65 -0.17
CA TYR A 248 -4.44 -15.38 0.07
C TYR A 248 -5.74 -15.56 0.87
N SER A 249 -5.73 -16.48 1.84
CA SER A 249 -6.92 -16.96 2.52
C SER A 249 -6.76 -16.93 4.04
N ASN A 250 -7.90 -16.85 4.74
CA ASN A 250 -7.96 -17.25 6.14
C ASN A 250 -8.22 -18.77 6.20
N PRO A 251 -7.38 -19.58 6.87
CA PRO A 251 -7.56 -21.02 6.92
C PRO A 251 -8.74 -21.41 7.82
N VAL A 252 -9.39 -22.54 7.53
CA VAL A 252 -10.36 -23.18 8.42
C VAL A 252 -9.67 -23.67 9.69
N THR A 253 -8.47 -24.24 9.58
CA THR A 253 -7.67 -24.70 10.73
C THR A 253 -6.19 -24.38 10.55
N SER A 254 -5.52 -24.04 11.66
CA SER A 254 -4.06 -23.91 11.76
C SER A 254 -3.61 -24.47 13.11
N PHE A 255 -2.49 -25.20 13.13
CA PHE A 255 -1.89 -25.75 14.35
C PHE A 255 -0.59 -25.03 14.76
N VAL A 256 -0.23 -23.96 14.06
CA VAL A 256 1.02 -23.19 14.27
C VAL A 256 0.77 -21.71 14.51
N GLY A 257 -0.45 -21.38 14.96
CA GLY A 257 -0.90 -20.01 15.21
C GLY A 257 -1.54 -19.32 13.98
N PRO A 258 -1.80 -18.00 14.06
CA PRO A 258 -2.55 -17.28 13.03
C PRO A 258 -1.85 -17.25 11.67
N ARG A 259 -2.60 -17.51 10.59
CA ARG A 259 -2.21 -17.40 9.16
C ARG A 259 -3.31 -16.73 8.34
N ASN A 260 -3.92 -15.69 8.90
CA ASN A 260 -5.09 -15.04 8.36
C ASN A 260 -4.70 -14.01 7.29
N TRP A 261 -4.23 -14.50 6.13
CA TRP A 261 -3.73 -13.66 5.04
C TRP A 261 -4.80 -12.75 4.44
N GLU A 262 -6.04 -13.24 4.32
CA GLU A 262 -7.16 -12.42 3.84
C GLU A 262 -7.46 -11.25 4.77
N THR A 263 -7.43 -11.48 6.08
CA THR A 263 -7.54 -10.39 7.07
C THR A 263 -6.38 -9.41 6.92
N PHE A 264 -5.15 -9.90 6.83
CA PHE A 264 -3.96 -9.06 6.68
C PHE A 264 -4.06 -8.16 5.42
N HIS A 265 -4.41 -8.70 4.26
CA HIS A 265 -4.45 -7.92 3.02
C HIS A 265 -5.61 -6.92 2.99
N ILE A 266 -6.84 -7.36 3.32
CA ILE A 266 -8.04 -6.59 3.04
C ILE A 266 -8.41 -5.68 4.21
N ALA A 267 -8.41 -6.22 5.44
CA ALA A 267 -8.85 -5.47 6.61
C ALA A 267 -7.74 -4.59 7.21
N GLN A 268 -6.47 -4.92 6.96
CA GLN A 268 -5.33 -4.25 7.57
C GLN A 268 -4.48 -3.48 6.56
N LEU A 269 -3.90 -4.16 5.57
CA LEU A 269 -2.92 -3.58 4.67
C LEU A 269 -3.51 -2.58 3.69
N LEU A 270 -4.63 -2.91 3.04
CA LEU A 270 -5.30 -2.01 2.09
C LEU A 270 -5.60 -0.62 2.71
N PRO A 271 -6.31 -0.52 3.86
CA PRO A 271 -6.55 0.78 4.49
C PRO A 271 -5.27 1.40 5.08
N TRP A 272 -4.28 0.59 5.45
CA TRP A 272 -2.98 1.11 5.87
C TRP A 272 -2.23 1.81 4.72
N ILE A 273 -2.21 1.24 3.52
CA ILE A 273 -1.60 1.88 2.34
C ILE A 273 -2.29 3.22 2.06
N GLU A 274 -3.62 3.26 2.13
CA GLU A 274 -4.40 4.48 1.87
C GLU A 274 -4.15 5.59 2.90
N ALA A 275 -3.96 5.21 4.15
CA ALA A 275 -3.66 6.17 5.19
C ALA A 275 -2.24 6.75 5.08
N ASN A 276 -1.30 5.99 4.52
CA ASN A 276 0.15 6.25 4.61
C ASN A 276 0.82 6.63 3.27
N PHE A 277 0.11 6.48 2.13
CA PHE A 277 0.60 6.88 0.80
C PHE A 277 -0.44 7.72 0.06
N ARG A 278 0.02 8.63 -0.81
CA ARG A 278 -0.85 9.46 -1.66
C ARG A 278 -1.53 8.59 -2.73
N THR A 279 -2.63 7.98 -2.35
CA THR A 279 -3.36 6.99 -3.15
C THR A 279 -4.84 7.33 -3.29
N TYR A 280 -5.48 6.90 -4.37
CA TYR A 280 -6.94 6.99 -4.52
C TYR A 280 -7.62 5.84 -3.77
N ALA A 281 -8.23 6.15 -2.62
CA ALA A 281 -8.94 5.20 -1.75
C ALA A 281 -10.34 4.80 -2.28
N GLU A 282 -10.48 4.55 -3.58
CA GLU A 282 -11.76 4.24 -4.23
C GLU A 282 -11.62 3.13 -5.27
N TYR A 283 -12.75 2.59 -5.74
CA TYR A 283 -12.82 1.50 -6.71
C TYR A 283 -11.96 1.76 -7.95
N ASP A 284 -12.10 2.94 -8.57
CA ASP A 284 -11.34 3.34 -9.76
C ASP A 284 -9.87 3.69 -9.46
N GLY A 285 -9.48 3.74 -8.18
CA GLY A 285 -8.10 3.97 -7.75
C GLY A 285 -7.26 2.71 -7.59
N ARG A 286 -7.87 1.51 -7.61
CA ARG A 286 -7.21 0.26 -7.24
C ARG A 286 -7.29 -0.82 -8.32
N ALA A 287 -6.17 -1.47 -8.55
CA ALA A 287 -6.06 -2.73 -9.27
C ALA A 287 -5.45 -3.82 -8.39
N VAL A 288 -5.74 -5.08 -8.70
CA VAL A 288 -5.10 -6.24 -8.09
C VAL A 288 -4.62 -7.20 -9.16
N GLY A 289 -3.42 -7.72 -9.01
CA GLY A 289 -2.82 -8.66 -9.94
C GLY A 289 -1.99 -9.69 -9.19
N GLY A 290 -1.63 -10.79 -9.85
CA GLY A 290 -0.69 -11.74 -9.25
C GLY A 290 -0.32 -12.90 -10.13
N PHE A 291 0.65 -13.66 -9.66
CA PHE A 291 1.17 -14.85 -10.33
C PHE A 291 0.79 -16.14 -9.58
N SER A 292 0.36 -17.19 -10.28
CA SER A 292 0.09 -18.51 -9.71
C SER A 292 -0.90 -18.44 -8.52
N MET A 293 -0.48 -18.83 -7.32
CA MET A 293 -1.21 -18.63 -6.06
C MET A 293 -1.73 -17.18 -5.90
N GLY A 294 -0.92 -16.18 -6.26
CA GLY A 294 -1.31 -14.77 -6.24
C GLY A 294 -2.31 -14.38 -7.33
N GLY A 295 -2.26 -15.05 -8.49
CA GLY A 295 -3.28 -14.88 -9.53
C GLY A 295 -4.66 -15.38 -9.07
N PHE A 296 -4.69 -16.50 -8.33
CA PHE A 296 -5.90 -16.93 -7.63
C PHE A 296 -6.35 -15.90 -6.60
N GLY A 297 -5.45 -15.40 -5.75
CA GLY A 297 -5.74 -14.38 -4.75
C GLY A 297 -6.35 -13.11 -5.37
N ALA A 298 -5.84 -12.66 -6.52
CA ALA A 298 -6.34 -11.50 -7.24
C ALA A 298 -7.78 -11.70 -7.75
N LEU A 299 -8.06 -12.84 -8.39
CA LEU A 299 -9.42 -13.20 -8.83
C LEU A 299 -10.36 -13.32 -7.62
N LYS A 300 -9.97 -14.10 -6.61
CA LYS A 300 -10.73 -14.29 -5.38
C LYS A 300 -11.12 -12.96 -4.73
N TYR A 301 -10.16 -12.07 -4.48
CA TYR A 301 -10.45 -10.79 -3.81
C TYR A 301 -11.31 -9.88 -4.66
N THR A 302 -11.11 -9.87 -5.98
CA THR A 302 -11.98 -9.12 -6.90
C THR A 302 -13.43 -9.60 -6.83
N ALA A 303 -13.64 -10.91 -6.72
CA ALA A 303 -14.98 -11.47 -6.66
C ALA A 303 -15.68 -11.32 -5.31
N LYS A 304 -14.93 -11.54 -4.23
CA LYS A 304 -15.44 -11.50 -2.86
C LYS A 304 -15.66 -10.07 -2.38
N TYR A 305 -14.75 -9.16 -2.76
CA TYR A 305 -14.80 -7.74 -2.42
C TYR A 305 -15.00 -6.87 -3.67
N TYR A 306 -16.11 -7.14 -4.35
CA TYR A 306 -16.47 -6.61 -5.67
C TYR A 306 -16.45 -5.08 -5.81
N GLY A 307 -16.47 -4.33 -4.71
CA GLY A 307 -16.38 -2.87 -4.66
C GLY A 307 -14.97 -2.29 -4.47
N HIS A 308 -13.92 -3.12 -4.33
CA HIS A 308 -12.57 -2.61 -4.05
C HIS A 308 -11.71 -2.35 -5.28
N PHE A 309 -11.81 -3.16 -6.34
CA PHE A 309 -10.85 -3.15 -7.46
C PHE A 309 -11.53 -2.96 -8.82
N ALA A 310 -11.09 -1.94 -9.56
CA ALA A 310 -11.55 -1.66 -10.93
C ALA A 310 -10.86 -2.50 -12.01
N SER A 311 -9.70 -3.09 -11.71
CA SER A 311 -8.97 -3.98 -12.61
C SER A 311 -8.44 -5.20 -11.86
N VAL A 312 -8.52 -6.37 -12.50
CA VAL A 312 -7.96 -7.63 -12.03
C VAL A 312 -7.09 -8.29 -13.09
N SER A 313 -5.95 -8.83 -12.66
CA SER A 313 -5.03 -9.56 -13.53
C SER A 313 -4.60 -10.90 -12.93
N ALA A 314 -4.73 -11.98 -13.69
CA ALA A 314 -4.32 -13.31 -13.25
C ALA A 314 -3.27 -13.90 -14.20
N HIS A 315 -2.01 -13.90 -13.76
CA HIS A 315 -0.90 -14.51 -14.49
C HIS A 315 -0.73 -15.95 -13.99
N SER A 316 -1.11 -16.93 -14.81
CA SER A 316 -1.14 -18.36 -14.46
C SER A 316 -1.86 -18.67 -13.13
N GLY A 317 -2.88 -17.89 -12.78
CA GLY A 317 -3.69 -18.13 -11.58
C GLY A 317 -4.87 -19.07 -11.84
N PRO A 318 -5.15 -20.06 -10.96
CA PRO A 318 -6.34 -20.88 -11.09
C PRO A 318 -7.61 -20.07 -10.81
N ALA A 319 -8.65 -20.30 -11.61
CA ALA A 319 -9.92 -19.58 -11.53
C ALA A 319 -11.10 -20.44 -11.08
N SER A 320 -10.91 -21.76 -10.92
CA SER A 320 -12.00 -22.70 -10.62
C SER A 320 -11.61 -23.66 -9.51
N LEU A 321 -12.30 -23.59 -8.37
CA LEU A 321 -12.01 -24.39 -7.19
C LEU A 321 -12.66 -25.79 -7.22
N ARG A 322 -13.79 -25.96 -7.91
CA ARG A 322 -14.56 -27.22 -7.91
C ARG A 322 -14.30 -28.12 -9.11
N ARG A 323 -13.64 -27.61 -10.13
CA ARG A 323 -13.32 -28.36 -11.34
C ARG A 323 -12.42 -29.55 -11.02
N ASP A 324 -12.54 -30.62 -11.81
CA ASP A 324 -11.67 -31.80 -11.77
C ASP A 324 -11.59 -32.41 -10.35
N PHE A 325 -12.77 -32.66 -9.78
CA PHE A 325 -12.95 -33.15 -8.40
C PHE A 325 -12.36 -32.21 -7.33
N GLY A 326 -12.34 -30.91 -7.62
CA GLY A 326 -11.80 -29.83 -6.80
C GLY A 326 -10.32 -29.97 -6.48
N LEU A 327 -9.54 -30.34 -7.51
CA LEU A 327 -8.09 -30.51 -7.42
C LEU A 327 -7.38 -29.26 -6.88
N VAL A 328 -7.85 -28.05 -7.19
CA VAL A 328 -7.29 -26.80 -6.65
C VAL A 328 -7.52 -26.67 -5.14
N VAL A 329 -8.68 -27.10 -4.62
CA VAL A 329 -8.94 -27.12 -3.17
C VAL A 329 -8.05 -28.13 -2.47
N HIS A 330 -7.89 -29.32 -3.05
CA HIS A 330 -6.96 -30.32 -2.54
C HIS A 330 -5.51 -29.81 -2.55
N TRP A 331 -5.09 -29.17 -3.63
CA TRP A 331 -3.77 -28.58 -3.77
C TRP A 331 -3.53 -27.50 -2.71
N ALA A 332 -4.50 -26.60 -2.50
CA ALA A 332 -4.43 -25.59 -1.46
C ALA A 332 -4.31 -26.21 -0.07
N ASN A 333 -5.18 -27.16 0.28
CA ASN A 333 -5.12 -27.83 1.58
C ASN A 333 -3.80 -28.56 1.81
N ILE A 334 -3.30 -29.33 0.84
CA ILE A 334 -2.07 -30.12 0.98
C ILE A 334 -0.85 -29.22 1.13
N THR A 335 -0.71 -28.20 0.26
CA THR A 335 0.45 -27.31 0.32
C THR A 335 0.46 -26.47 1.58
N SER A 336 -0.69 -25.89 1.97
CA SER A 336 -0.79 -25.12 3.20
C SER A 336 -0.57 -25.99 4.45
N ALA A 337 -1.09 -27.23 4.48
CA ALA A 337 -0.88 -28.16 5.58
C ALA A 337 0.62 -28.38 5.85
N VAL A 338 1.40 -28.57 4.78
CA VAL A 338 2.84 -28.84 4.86
C VAL A 338 3.64 -27.58 5.18
N LEU A 339 3.36 -26.46 4.51
CA LEU A 339 4.25 -25.30 4.51
C LEU A 339 3.88 -24.23 5.55
N ASP A 340 2.59 -24.00 5.82
CA ASP A 340 2.15 -22.83 6.58
C ASP A 340 1.25 -23.13 7.80
N LEU A 341 0.55 -24.27 7.83
CA LEU A 341 -0.53 -24.57 8.78
C LEU A 341 -0.25 -25.74 9.74
N GLY A 342 0.86 -26.46 9.57
CA GLY A 342 1.27 -27.58 10.45
C GLY A 342 0.25 -28.72 10.51
N GLY A 343 -0.30 -29.11 9.37
CA GLY A 343 -1.38 -30.10 9.25
C GLY A 343 -2.80 -29.50 9.21
N GLY A 344 -2.94 -28.19 9.41
CA GLY A 344 -4.20 -27.47 9.21
C GLY A 344 -4.59 -27.33 7.73
N THR A 345 -5.75 -26.75 7.46
CA THR A 345 -6.31 -26.69 6.09
C THR A 345 -6.92 -25.33 5.77
N VAL A 346 -6.83 -24.90 4.51
CA VAL A 346 -7.44 -23.66 4.03
C VAL A 346 -8.95 -23.79 3.97
N TYR A 347 -9.46 -24.89 3.42
CA TYR A 347 -10.87 -25.12 3.13
C TYR A 347 -11.50 -26.25 3.96
N GLY A 348 -10.78 -26.89 4.89
CA GLY A 348 -11.31 -27.98 5.72
C GLY A 348 -10.98 -29.39 5.19
N ALA A 349 -10.93 -30.38 6.08
CA ALA A 349 -10.81 -31.81 5.78
C ALA A 349 -11.41 -32.66 6.94
N PRO A 350 -11.98 -33.87 6.68
CA PRO A 350 -12.13 -34.51 5.37
C PRO A 350 -13.25 -33.88 4.51
N PHE A 351 -14.16 -33.12 5.13
CA PHE A 351 -15.19 -32.36 4.43
C PHE A 351 -14.77 -30.89 4.33
N TRP A 352 -15.02 -30.27 3.18
CA TRP A 352 -14.72 -28.85 2.98
C TRP A 352 -15.81 -27.97 3.60
N ASP A 353 -15.39 -26.81 4.12
CA ASP A 353 -16.24 -25.66 4.37
C ASP A 353 -16.77 -25.15 3.02
N GLN A 354 -17.94 -25.66 2.62
CA GLN A 354 -18.54 -25.38 1.32
C GLN A 354 -18.85 -23.91 1.13
N ALA A 355 -19.23 -23.21 2.21
CA ALA A 355 -19.51 -21.78 2.15
C ALA A 355 -18.25 -20.99 1.82
N ARG A 356 -17.12 -21.35 2.42
CA ARG A 356 -15.81 -20.75 2.11
C ARG A 356 -15.35 -21.05 0.70
N VAL A 357 -15.43 -22.32 0.26
CA VAL A 357 -15.08 -22.69 -1.11
C VAL A 357 -15.89 -21.87 -2.11
N SER A 358 -17.21 -21.78 -1.94
CA SER A 358 -18.06 -20.98 -2.84
C SER A 358 -17.81 -19.47 -2.74
N ALA A 359 -17.48 -18.95 -1.56
CA ALA A 359 -17.13 -17.53 -1.39
C ALA A 359 -15.81 -17.17 -2.09
N ASP A 360 -14.88 -18.11 -2.15
CA ASP A 360 -13.53 -17.91 -2.68
C ASP A 360 -13.38 -18.38 -4.14
N ASN A 361 -14.41 -18.99 -4.74
CA ASN A 361 -14.37 -19.55 -6.10
C ASN A 361 -14.75 -18.51 -7.17
N PRO A 362 -13.81 -18.05 -8.04
CA PRO A 362 -14.09 -17.04 -9.06
C PRO A 362 -15.24 -17.41 -10.01
N VAL A 363 -15.30 -18.66 -10.48
CA VAL A 363 -16.34 -19.11 -11.44
C VAL A 363 -17.75 -19.15 -10.84
N GLU A 364 -17.90 -19.17 -9.52
CA GLU A 364 -19.21 -19.09 -8.87
C GLU A 364 -19.68 -17.65 -8.62
N ARG A 365 -18.84 -16.66 -8.97
CA ARG A 365 -19.07 -15.24 -8.70
C ARG A 365 -18.94 -14.38 -9.95
N ILE A 366 -19.21 -14.92 -11.13
CA ILE A 366 -19.06 -14.24 -12.44
C ILE A 366 -19.62 -12.81 -12.45
N GLU A 367 -20.82 -12.61 -11.93
CA GLU A 367 -21.50 -11.30 -11.93
C GLU A 367 -20.75 -10.21 -11.16
N SER A 368 -19.92 -10.58 -10.18
CA SER A 368 -19.09 -9.62 -9.43
C SER A 368 -17.99 -8.97 -10.28
N TYR A 369 -17.68 -9.55 -11.44
CA TYR A 369 -16.68 -9.05 -12.38
C TYR A 369 -17.19 -7.99 -13.35
N ARG A 370 -18.48 -7.64 -13.32
CA ARG A 370 -19.01 -6.56 -14.15
C ARG A 370 -18.29 -5.23 -13.87
N ASN A 371 -18.13 -4.43 -14.94
CA ASN A 371 -17.53 -3.09 -14.92
C ASN A 371 -16.07 -3.05 -14.46
N LYS A 372 -15.35 -4.17 -14.58
CA LYS A 372 -13.94 -4.31 -14.28
C LYS A 372 -13.15 -4.59 -15.55
N ARG A 373 -11.90 -4.13 -15.58
CA ARG A 373 -10.92 -4.65 -16.53
C ARG A 373 -10.47 -6.02 -16.03
N ILE A 374 -10.44 -7.02 -16.91
CA ILE A 374 -10.03 -8.39 -16.59
C ILE A 374 -8.93 -8.79 -17.58
N PHE A 375 -7.77 -9.18 -17.07
CA PHE A 375 -6.64 -9.65 -17.87
C PHE A 375 -6.20 -11.04 -17.39
N LEU A 376 -6.17 -12.01 -18.30
CA LEU A 376 -5.87 -13.41 -17.99
C LEU A 376 -4.71 -13.89 -18.84
N VAL A 377 -3.74 -14.54 -18.23
CA VAL A 377 -2.62 -15.18 -18.93
C VAL A 377 -2.46 -16.60 -18.41
N ALA A 378 -2.29 -17.55 -19.32
CA ALA A 378 -1.90 -18.92 -19.01
C ALA A 378 -0.90 -19.44 -20.06
N GLY A 379 0.00 -20.31 -19.64
CA GLY A 379 0.86 -21.10 -20.50
C GLY A 379 0.10 -22.23 -21.20
N THR A 380 0.57 -22.66 -22.37
CA THR A 380 -0.05 -23.74 -23.16
C THR A 380 0.76 -25.03 -23.19
N SER A 381 1.98 -25.03 -22.65
CA SER A 381 2.94 -26.11 -22.85
C SER A 381 3.70 -26.39 -21.56
N PRO A 382 3.12 -27.16 -20.62
CA PRO A 382 3.82 -27.56 -19.41
C PRO A 382 5.10 -28.33 -19.72
N ASP A 383 6.09 -28.25 -18.84
CA ASP A 383 7.26 -29.13 -18.90
C ASP A 383 6.81 -30.60 -18.71
N PRO A 384 6.98 -31.48 -19.72
CA PRO A 384 6.53 -32.86 -19.65
C PRO A 384 7.34 -33.71 -18.65
N LEU A 385 8.50 -33.24 -18.19
CA LEU A 385 9.34 -33.95 -17.22
C LEU A 385 9.06 -33.50 -15.77
N ASN A 386 8.43 -32.35 -15.57
CA ASN A 386 7.99 -31.88 -14.25
C ASN A 386 6.49 -32.13 -14.07
N TRP A 387 6.15 -33.21 -13.37
CA TRP A 387 4.75 -33.60 -13.13
C TRP A 387 3.96 -32.52 -12.38
N PHE A 388 4.60 -31.75 -11.48
CA PHE A 388 3.96 -30.66 -10.77
C PHE A 388 3.59 -29.50 -11.71
N ASP A 389 4.46 -29.13 -12.65
CA ASP A 389 4.16 -28.13 -13.69
C ASP A 389 3.09 -28.63 -14.66
N SER A 390 3.13 -29.91 -15.03
CA SER A 390 2.14 -30.53 -15.92
C SER A 390 0.74 -30.52 -15.34
N VAL A 391 0.57 -30.88 -14.07
CA VAL A 391 -0.74 -30.86 -13.41
C VAL A 391 -1.18 -29.42 -13.13
N ASN A 392 -0.29 -28.57 -12.61
CA ASN A 392 -0.64 -27.18 -12.31
C ASN A 392 -1.06 -26.40 -13.55
N GLU A 393 -0.25 -26.41 -14.62
CA GLU A 393 -0.54 -25.60 -15.80
C GLU A 393 -1.77 -26.11 -16.55
N THR A 394 -1.96 -27.43 -16.65
CA THR A 394 -3.17 -27.99 -17.29
C THR A 394 -4.43 -27.59 -16.55
N GLN A 395 -4.39 -27.59 -15.21
CA GLN A 395 -5.52 -27.24 -14.36
C GLN A 395 -5.79 -25.73 -14.33
N VAL A 396 -4.73 -24.92 -14.27
CA VAL A 396 -4.81 -23.46 -14.37
C VAL A 396 -5.39 -23.06 -15.72
N LEU A 397 -4.87 -23.59 -16.82
CA LEU A 397 -5.35 -23.31 -18.17
C LEU A 397 -6.82 -23.73 -18.34
N ALA A 398 -7.18 -24.94 -17.92
CA ALA A 398 -8.55 -25.42 -18.01
C ALA A 398 -9.52 -24.60 -17.15
N GLY A 399 -9.11 -24.22 -15.93
CA GLY A 399 -9.89 -23.35 -15.06
C GLY A 399 -10.05 -21.93 -15.61
N GLN A 400 -9.00 -21.36 -16.21
CA GLN A 400 -9.10 -20.05 -16.87
C GLN A 400 -9.98 -20.10 -18.12
N ARG A 401 -9.93 -21.18 -18.91
CA ARG A 401 -10.84 -21.38 -20.05
C ARG A 401 -12.30 -21.46 -19.59
N GLU A 402 -12.60 -22.23 -18.55
CA GLU A 402 -13.94 -22.27 -17.94
C GLU A 402 -14.40 -20.88 -17.49
N PHE A 403 -13.54 -20.14 -16.78
CA PHE A 403 -13.86 -18.80 -16.32
C PHE A 403 -14.14 -17.82 -17.47
N ARG A 404 -13.33 -17.86 -18.54
CA ARG A 404 -13.53 -17.05 -19.75
C ARG A 404 -14.83 -17.38 -20.47
N ASP A 405 -15.17 -18.66 -20.59
CA ASP A 405 -16.42 -19.09 -21.21
C ASP A 405 -17.63 -18.56 -20.43
N LEU A 406 -17.55 -18.60 -19.09
CA LEU A 406 -18.59 -18.07 -18.22
C LEU A 406 -18.69 -16.53 -18.29
N LEU A 407 -17.56 -15.82 -18.31
CA LEU A 407 -17.53 -14.37 -18.54
C LEU A 407 -18.18 -14.01 -19.90
N GLY A 408 -17.81 -14.74 -20.96
CA GLY A 408 -18.36 -14.56 -22.30
C GLY A 408 -19.88 -14.78 -22.34
N ARG A 409 -20.38 -15.83 -21.70
CA ARG A 409 -21.83 -16.10 -21.57
C ARG A 409 -22.57 -15.00 -20.79
N ALA A 410 -21.91 -14.39 -19.80
CA ALA A 410 -22.46 -13.29 -19.01
C ALA A 410 -22.33 -11.91 -19.69
N GLY A 411 -21.70 -11.84 -20.88
CA GLY A 411 -21.45 -10.59 -21.60
C GLY A 411 -20.44 -9.68 -20.92
N ILE A 412 -19.53 -10.23 -20.11
CA ILE A 412 -18.50 -9.47 -19.38
C ILE A 412 -17.24 -9.42 -20.24
N PRO A 413 -16.74 -8.24 -20.63
CA PRO A 413 -15.53 -8.13 -21.45
C PRO A 413 -14.28 -8.54 -20.66
N PHE A 414 -13.37 -9.24 -21.33
CA PHE A 414 -12.08 -9.63 -20.78
C PHE A 414 -11.02 -9.67 -21.89
N GLU A 415 -9.76 -9.58 -21.48
CA GLU A 415 -8.60 -9.85 -22.32
C GLU A 415 -7.92 -11.13 -21.82
N ALA A 416 -7.66 -12.08 -22.71
CA ALA A 416 -7.05 -13.36 -22.35
C ALA A 416 -5.97 -13.77 -23.33
N HIS A 417 -4.86 -14.30 -22.81
CA HIS A 417 -3.70 -14.74 -23.56
C HIS A 417 -3.32 -16.16 -23.16
N GLU A 418 -3.23 -17.03 -24.16
CA GLU A 418 -2.67 -18.38 -24.04
C GLU A 418 -1.34 -18.39 -24.79
N VAL A 419 -0.24 -18.58 -24.08
CA VAL A 419 1.12 -18.32 -24.59
C VAL A 419 2.01 -19.57 -24.49
N PRO A 420 2.88 -19.86 -25.48
CA PRO A 420 3.76 -21.02 -25.43
C PRO A 420 4.64 -21.07 -24.18
N GLY A 421 4.85 -22.27 -23.63
CA GLY A 421 5.68 -22.51 -22.43
C GLY A 421 4.88 -22.88 -21.18
N GLY A 422 5.61 -23.16 -20.10
CA GLY A 422 5.06 -23.69 -18.84
C GLY A 422 4.58 -22.63 -17.84
N HIS A 423 4.57 -23.00 -16.57
CA HIS A 423 4.07 -22.22 -15.45
C HIS A 423 5.08 -21.15 -14.99
N VAL A 424 5.27 -20.12 -15.81
CA VAL A 424 6.24 -19.05 -15.56
C VAL A 424 5.57 -17.68 -15.63
N PHE A 425 6.07 -16.74 -14.82
CA PHE A 425 5.68 -15.33 -14.95
C PHE A 425 6.28 -14.74 -16.23
N ARG A 426 5.50 -13.92 -16.94
CA ARG A 426 5.84 -13.45 -18.29
C ARG A 426 5.96 -11.92 -18.31
N PRO A 427 7.19 -11.38 -18.27
CA PRO A 427 7.42 -9.93 -18.24
C PRO A 427 6.75 -9.16 -19.38
N ASP A 428 6.78 -9.71 -20.59
CA ASP A 428 6.16 -9.11 -21.78
C ASP A 428 4.65 -8.98 -21.65
N MET A 429 3.99 -10.00 -21.10
CA MET A 429 2.56 -9.97 -20.81
C MET A 429 2.23 -9.03 -19.66
N PHE A 430 3.08 -8.95 -18.64
CA PHE A 430 2.93 -7.99 -17.55
C PHE A 430 3.05 -6.53 -18.04
N LEU A 431 3.98 -6.23 -18.95
CA LEU A 431 4.11 -4.88 -19.52
C LEU A 431 2.83 -4.45 -20.26
N ARG A 432 2.28 -5.35 -21.08
CA ARG A 432 0.99 -5.13 -21.76
C ARG A 432 -0.16 -4.95 -20.76
N ASP A 433 -0.18 -5.76 -19.72
CA ASP A 433 -1.17 -5.69 -18.65
C ASP A 433 -1.10 -4.35 -17.90
N LEU A 434 0.10 -3.91 -17.54
CA LEU A 434 0.37 -2.68 -16.82
C LEU A 434 -0.17 -1.45 -17.55
N ASP A 435 0.01 -1.38 -18.87
CA ASP A 435 -0.54 -0.30 -19.69
C ASP A 435 -2.08 -0.29 -19.66
N GLY A 436 -2.70 -1.46 -19.74
CA GLY A 436 -4.16 -1.60 -19.61
C GLY A 436 -4.68 -1.25 -18.21
N ILE A 437 -3.93 -1.60 -17.15
CA ILE A 437 -4.23 -1.21 -15.77
C ILE A 437 -4.24 0.31 -15.65
N ILE A 438 -3.16 0.98 -16.07
CA ILE A 438 -3.02 2.44 -15.97
C ILE A 438 -4.11 3.15 -16.79
N ALA A 439 -4.47 2.63 -17.96
CA ALA A 439 -5.54 3.19 -18.77
C ALA A 439 -6.94 3.04 -18.13
N ARG A 440 -7.18 2.00 -17.31
CA ARG A 440 -8.47 1.78 -16.64
C ARG A 440 -8.61 2.62 -15.37
N LEU A 441 -7.54 2.81 -14.62
CA LEU A 441 -7.59 3.46 -13.31
C LEU A 441 -7.69 4.98 -13.43
N ARG A 442 -8.11 5.62 -12.32
CA ARG A 442 -8.08 7.07 -12.18
C ARG A 442 -6.65 7.59 -12.39
N PRO A 443 -6.42 8.53 -13.32
CA PRO A 443 -5.09 9.05 -13.58
C PRO A 443 -4.51 9.78 -12.37
N ALA A 444 -3.20 9.64 -12.16
CA ALA A 444 -2.51 10.36 -11.09
C ALA A 444 -2.57 11.88 -11.30
N ASN A 445 -3.01 12.61 -10.28
CA ASN A 445 -3.20 14.05 -10.35
C ASN A 445 -2.98 14.72 -8.98
N ILE A 446 -2.67 16.02 -8.98
CA ILE A 446 -2.70 16.84 -7.76
C ILE A 446 -4.16 16.96 -7.34
N VAL A 447 -4.48 16.48 -6.15
CA VAL A 447 -5.83 16.63 -5.60
C VAL A 447 -5.83 17.92 -4.78
N ASN A 448 -6.45 18.96 -5.30
CA ASN A 448 -6.84 20.11 -4.49
C ASN A 448 -7.95 19.62 -3.55
N THR A 449 -7.59 19.16 -2.35
CA THR A 449 -8.57 18.76 -1.35
C THR A 449 -9.21 20.01 -0.77
N ASP A 450 -10.23 20.51 -1.44
CA ASP A 450 -11.27 21.40 -0.89
C ASP A 450 -12.53 20.58 -0.54
N LEU A 451 -12.36 19.33 -0.08
CA LEU A 451 -13.43 18.47 0.43
C LEU A 451 -13.26 18.23 1.92
#